data_AF-A0A2V5Q8S4-F1
#
_entry.id   AF-A0A2V5Q8S4-F1
#
_cell.length_a   1.000
_cell.length_b   1.000
_cell.length_c   1.000
_cell.angle_alpha   90.00
_cell.angle_beta   90.00
_cell.angle_gamma   90.00
#
_symmetry.space_group_name_H-M   'P 1'
#
loop_
_entity.id
_entity.type
_entity.pdbx_description
1 polymer ?
#
loop_
_entity_poly.entity_id
_entity_poly.type
_entity_poly.pdbx_seq_one_letter_code
_entity_poly.pdbx_strand_id
1 'polypeptide(L)'
;MTNRALRLIFAANVLLATFFLAGCETTSSSGNEQARAAAAANIQAEAPGDYFIGRRYFKIPQYKFWGYVRKPGQPWSTSQLVVFNEKEKLAPDREQLNFGFDNNYEYKVWGRFSGDTVYDAGSNGFYPEFVLKKIELISVSPAPIFKSQYSDRAKAATGRYTIEKPE
;
A
#
# COMPACT_ATOMS: atom_id res chain seq x y z
N MET A 1 -48.78 -25.34 -42.14
CA MET A 1 -47.51 -25.87 -41.59
C MET A 1 -46.52 -24.74 -41.32
N THR A 2 -46.86 -23.74 -40.49
CA THR A 2 -46.12 -22.45 -40.41
C THR A 2 -45.65 -22.09 -39.00
N ASN A 3 -46.21 -22.69 -37.95
CA ASN A 3 -45.91 -22.31 -36.56
C ASN A 3 -44.62 -22.92 -35.97
N ARG A 4 -44.12 -24.04 -36.52
CA ARG A 4 -42.88 -24.67 -36.00
C ARG A 4 -41.61 -23.98 -36.51
N ALA A 5 -41.60 -23.59 -37.79
CA ALA A 5 -40.46 -22.89 -38.39
C ALA A 5 -40.27 -21.49 -37.77
N LEU A 6 -41.37 -20.77 -37.53
CA LEU A 6 -41.33 -19.45 -36.90
C LEU A 6 -40.81 -19.51 -35.45
N ARG A 7 -41.17 -20.55 -34.68
CA ARG A 7 -40.66 -20.79 -33.32
C ARG A 7 -39.18 -21.15 -33.30
N LEU A 8 -38.70 -21.93 -34.27
CA LEU A 8 -37.29 -22.29 -34.41
C LEU A 8 -36.43 -21.09 -34.77
N ILE A 9 -36.90 -20.22 -35.67
CA ILE A 9 -36.20 -18.99 -36.05
C ILE A 9 -36.16 -18.03 -34.85
N PHE A 10 -37.25 -17.88 -34.10
CA PHE A 10 -37.26 -17.05 -32.89
C PHE A 10 -36.29 -17.57 -31.81
N ALA A 11 -36.28 -18.88 -31.58
CA ALA A 11 -35.37 -19.50 -30.62
C ALA A 11 -33.89 -19.34 -31.02
N ALA A 12 -33.57 -19.46 -32.31
CA ALA A 12 -32.21 -19.25 -32.82
C ALA A 12 -31.75 -17.79 -32.66
N ASN A 13 -32.64 -16.81 -32.86
CA ASN A 13 -32.32 -15.40 -32.66
C ASN A 13 -32.11 -15.04 -31.18
N VAL A 14 -32.89 -15.65 -30.27
CA VAL A 14 -32.69 -15.46 -28.81
C VAL A 14 -31.35 -16.07 -28.36
N LEU A 15 -31.00 -17.26 -28.86
CA LEU A 15 -29.73 -17.91 -28.53
C LEU A 15 -28.51 -17.14 -29.08
N LEU A 16 -28.65 -16.52 -30.25
CA LEU A 16 -27.61 -15.68 -30.85
C LEU A 16 -27.47 -14.35 -30.09
N ALA A 17 -28.57 -13.75 -29.63
CA ALA A 17 -28.54 -12.53 -28.81
C ALA A 17 -27.88 -12.75 -27.43
N THR A 18 -28.01 -13.93 -26.83
CA THR A 18 -27.31 -14.26 -25.58
C THR A 18 -25.80 -14.40 -25.73
N PHE A 19 -25.30 -14.72 -26.93
CA PHE A 19 -23.85 -14.76 -27.21
C PHE A 19 -23.23 -13.37 -27.35
N PHE A 20 -23.99 -12.37 -27.83
CA PHE A 20 -23.51 -10.99 -27.98
C PHE A 20 -23.54 -10.17 -26.68
N LEU A 21 -24.23 -10.64 -25.64
CA LEU A 21 -24.26 -10.01 -24.31
C LEU A 21 -23.19 -10.53 -23.35
N ALA A 22 -22.35 -11.48 -23.77
CA ALA A 22 -21.09 -11.81 -23.09
C ALA A 22 -20.01 -10.75 -23.38
N GLY A 23 -20.37 -9.48 -23.26
CA GLY A 23 -19.39 -8.40 -23.13
C GLY A 23 -18.80 -8.52 -21.74
N CYS A 24 -17.61 -9.13 -21.64
CA CYS A 24 -16.83 -9.10 -20.42
C CYS A 24 -16.50 -7.61 -20.17
N GLU A 25 -17.23 -6.97 -19.26
CA GLU A 25 -16.82 -5.68 -18.71
C GLU A 25 -15.43 -5.89 -18.11
N THR A 26 -14.40 -5.58 -18.89
CA THR A 26 -13.05 -5.41 -18.37
C THR A 26 -13.05 -4.07 -17.68
N THR A 27 -13.74 -4.02 -16.53
CA THR A 27 -13.56 -2.93 -15.59
C THR A 27 -12.07 -2.89 -15.27
N SER A 28 -11.51 -1.70 -15.24
CA SER A 28 -10.09 -1.42 -15.06
C SER A 28 -9.55 -1.87 -13.67
N SER A 29 -10.26 -2.76 -12.96
CA SER A 29 -9.91 -3.38 -11.69
C SER A 29 -8.96 -4.56 -11.84
N SER A 30 -8.93 -5.24 -13.00
CA SER A 30 -8.13 -6.45 -13.24
C SER A 30 -6.60 -6.20 -13.35
N GLY A 31 -6.11 -4.97 -13.18
CA GLY A 31 -4.69 -4.72 -12.97
C GLY A 31 -4.37 -4.55 -11.49
N ASN A 32 -5.25 -3.80 -10.81
CA ASN A 32 -5.11 -3.47 -9.40
C ASN A 32 -5.37 -4.68 -8.49
N GLU A 33 -6.32 -5.55 -8.84
CA GLU A 33 -6.63 -6.74 -8.05
C GLU A 33 -5.48 -7.76 -8.07
N GLN A 34 -4.85 -8.01 -9.22
CA GLN A 34 -3.72 -8.95 -9.30
C GLN A 34 -2.46 -8.35 -8.67
N ALA A 35 -2.26 -7.02 -8.74
CA ALA A 35 -1.20 -6.36 -7.98
C ALA A 35 -1.42 -6.50 -6.46
N ARG A 36 -2.66 -6.36 -5.98
CA ARG A 36 -3.03 -6.58 -4.56
C ARG A 36 -2.84 -8.04 -4.15
N ALA A 37 -3.24 -8.99 -5.00
CA ALA A 37 -3.08 -10.41 -4.74
C ALA A 37 -1.59 -10.82 -4.70
N ALA A 38 -0.77 -10.30 -5.63
CA ALA A 38 0.67 -10.51 -5.63
C ALA A 38 1.33 -9.90 -4.39
N ALA A 39 0.91 -8.70 -3.97
CA ALA A 39 1.39 -8.07 -2.74
C ALA A 39 1.04 -8.91 -1.50
N ALA A 40 -0.20 -9.41 -1.41
CA ALA A 40 -0.62 -10.29 -0.32
C ALA A 40 0.19 -11.59 -0.30
N ALA A 41 0.42 -12.21 -1.47
CA ALA A 41 1.26 -13.40 -1.59
C ALA A 41 2.70 -13.14 -1.14
N ASN A 42 3.28 -12.00 -1.53
CA ASN A 42 4.63 -11.60 -1.09
C ASN A 42 4.70 -11.43 0.42
N ILE A 43 3.70 -10.82 1.05
CA ILE A 43 3.62 -10.67 2.51
C ILE A 43 3.60 -12.05 3.18
N GLN A 44 2.81 -13.00 2.66
CA GLN A 44 2.77 -14.36 3.22
C GLN A 44 4.06 -15.14 3.02
N ALA A 45 4.85 -14.79 1.99
CA ALA A 45 6.16 -15.40 1.74
C ALA A 45 7.30 -14.80 2.59
N GLU A 46 7.04 -13.75 3.36
CA GLU A 46 8.04 -13.16 4.25
C GLU A 46 8.47 -14.15 5.33
N ALA A 47 9.78 -14.40 5.42
CA ALA A 47 10.31 -15.24 6.48
C ALA A 47 9.99 -14.64 7.87
N PRO A 48 9.52 -15.44 8.84
CA PRO A 48 9.43 -14.97 10.22
C PRO A 48 10.81 -14.57 10.76
N GLY A 49 10.87 -13.58 11.65
CA GLY A 49 12.11 -13.19 12.29
C GLY A 49 11.99 -11.96 13.18
N ASP A 50 13.09 -11.64 13.85
CA ASP A 50 13.22 -10.44 14.69
C ASP A 50 13.56 -9.21 13.85
N TYR A 51 12.66 -8.87 12.94
CA TYR A 51 12.73 -7.68 12.11
C TYR A 51 11.32 -7.20 11.81
N PHE A 52 11.24 -6.00 11.23
CA PHE A 52 10.02 -5.38 10.77
C PHE A 52 10.12 -5.05 9.28
N ILE A 53 8.98 -4.86 8.64
CA ILE A 53 8.90 -4.31 7.29
C ILE A 53 8.46 -2.86 7.41
N GLY A 54 9.25 -1.95 6.81
CA GLY A 54 9.03 -0.52 6.83
C GLY A 54 8.71 0.03 5.45
N ARG A 55 7.70 0.90 5.35
CA ARG A 55 7.44 1.72 4.15
C ARG A 55 7.71 3.17 4.49
N ARG A 56 8.65 3.78 3.77
CA ARG A 56 8.89 5.22 3.91
C ARG A 56 7.66 6.00 3.48
N TYR A 57 7.17 6.86 4.37
CA TYR A 57 6.05 7.76 4.09
C TYR A 57 6.46 9.21 4.39
N PHE A 58 6.84 9.91 3.32
CA PHE A 58 7.27 11.30 3.38
C PHE A 58 6.17 12.22 2.84
N LYS A 59 5.92 13.30 3.59
CA LYS A 59 5.01 14.39 3.21
C LYS A 59 5.74 15.71 3.39
N ILE A 60 5.28 16.72 2.66
CA ILE A 60 5.72 18.11 2.80
C ILE A 60 4.49 18.91 3.27
N PRO A 61 4.52 19.74 4.33
CA PRO A 61 5.69 20.04 5.17
C PRO A 61 6.19 18.80 5.91
N GLN A 62 7.49 18.82 6.24
CA GLN A 62 8.19 17.69 6.82
C GLN A 62 7.67 17.41 8.24
N TYR A 63 7.00 16.27 8.41
CA TYR A 63 6.63 15.74 9.72
C TYR A 63 7.79 14.98 10.36
N LYS A 64 7.74 14.77 11.67
CA LYS A 64 8.78 14.02 12.40
C LYS A 64 8.68 12.50 12.22
N PHE A 65 7.52 11.97 11.86
CA PHE A 65 7.39 10.54 11.57
C PHE A 65 8.22 10.15 10.35
N TRP A 66 8.73 8.92 10.36
CA TRP A 66 9.49 8.36 9.26
C TRP A 66 8.59 7.59 8.29
N GLY A 67 7.69 6.75 8.81
CA GLY A 67 6.94 5.86 7.93
C GLY A 67 6.17 4.80 8.68
N TYR A 68 5.59 3.88 7.92
CA TYR A 68 4.79 2.79 8.43
C TYR A 68 5.66 1.57 8.69
N VAL A 69 5.49 0.94 9.86
CA VAL A 69 6.24 -0.26 10.28
C VAL A 69 5.27 -1.34 10.72
N ARG A 70 5.48 -2.57 10.25
CA ARG A 70 4.69 -3.76 10.64
C ARG A 70 5.59 -4.97 10.87
N LYS A 71 5.06 -6.01 11.54
CA LYS A 71 5.76 -7.29 11.61
C LYS A 71 5.66 -8.05 10.28
N PRO A 72 6.59 -8.98 10.00
CA PRO A 72 6.54 -9.84 8.84
C PRO A 72 5.24 -10.66 8.82
N GLY A 73 4.68 -10.90 7.64
CA GLY A 73 3.43 -11.64 7.45
C GLY A 73 2.15 -10.88 7.83
N GLN A 74 2.25 -9.72 8.49
CA GLN A 74 1.09 -8.87 8.79
C GLN A 74 0.71 -7.99 7.58
N PRO A 75 -0.57 -7.68 7.38
CA PRO A 75 -0.98 -6.75 6.32
C PRO A 75 -0.61 -5.30 6.68
N TRP A 76 -0.50 -4.43 5.66
CA TRP A 76 -0.15 -3.01 5.84
C TRP A 76 -1.17 -2.22 6.66
N SER A 77 -2.45 -2.60 6.65
CA SER A 77 -3.49 -2.03 7.52
C SER A 77 -3.23 -2.17 9.02
N THR A 78 -2.34 -3.08 9.44
CA THR A 78 -1.92 -3.23 10.85
C THR A 78 -0.63 -2.48 11.19
N SER A 79 -0.01 -1.83 10.21
CA SER A 79 1.23 -1.08 10.41
C SER A 79 1.01 0.15 11.29
N GLN A 80 2.06 0.55 11.99
CA GLN A 80 2.09 1.74 12.83
C GLN A 80 2.90 2.83 12.14
N LEU A 81 2.39 4.06 12.12
CA LEU A 81 3.17 5.23 11.70
C LEU A 81 4.12 5.61 12.83
N VAL A 82 5.43 5.50 12.60
CA VAL A 82 6.43 5.63 13.67
C VAL A 82 7.32 6.86 13.49
N VAL A 83 7.83 7.35 14.62
CA VAL A 83 9.01 8.22 14.65
C VAL A 83 10.22 7.35 14.98
N PHE A 84 11.27 7.45 14.18
CA PHE A 84 12.52 6.76 14.51
C PHE A 84 13.27 7.52 15.60
N ASN A 85 13.72 6.77 16.60
CA ASN A 85 14.79 7.20 17.49
C ASN A 85 16.12 6.80 16.86
N GLU A 86 16.87 7.82 16.45
CA GLU A 86 18.04 7.68 15.60
C GLU A 86 19.35 7.94 16.35
N LYS A 87 19.34 7.73 17.67
CA LYS A 87 20.56 7.87 18.51
C LYS A 87 21.66 6.89 18.10
N GLU A 88 21.29 5.76 17.50
CA GLU A 88 22.22 4.70 17.11
C GLU A 88 22.39 4.55 15.60
N LYS A 89 21.28 4.65 14.85
CA LYS A 89 21.30 4.60 13.39
C LYS A 89 20.34 5.66 12.83
N LEU A 90 20.83 6.45 11.87
CA LEU A 90 20.03 7.37 11.08
C LEU A 90 19.24 6.63 10.00
N ALA A 91 18.05 7.15 9.69
CA ALA A 91 17.30 6.77 8.49
C ALA A 91 18.09 7.15 7.22
N PRO A 92 17.87 6.44 6.09
CA PRO A 92 18.64 6.64 4.87
C PRO A 92 18.63 8.09 4.36
N ASP A 93 17.47 8.75 4.33
CA ASP A 93 17.35 10.12 3.85
C ASP A 93 18.08 11.15 4.71
N ARG A 94 18.07 10.94 6.03
CA ARG A 94 18.79 11.78 7.00
C ARG A 94 20.29 11.52 6.97
N GLU A 95 20.71 10.28 6.81
CA GLU A 95 22.12 9.89 6.65
C GLU A 95 22.74 10.53 5.39
N GLN A 96 21.97 10.63 4.31
CA GLN A 96 22.41 11.24 3.05
C GLN A 96 22.14 12.74 2.95
N LEU A 97 21.51 13.35 3.97
CA LEU A 97 21.07 14.75 3.96
C LEU A 97 20.16 15.09 2.74
N ASN A 98 19.40 14.11 2.25
CA ASN A 98 18.51 14.23 1.11
C ASN A 98 17.08 13.85 1.51
N PHE A 99 16.43 14.72 2.28
CA PHE A 99 15.17 14.42 2.96
C PHE A 99 14.07 13.95 2.00
N GLY A 100 13.54 12.75 2.27
CA GLY A 100 12.45 12.16 1.50
C GLY A 100 12.83 11.60 0.13
N PHE A 101 14.12 11.49 -0.22
CA PHE A 101 14.55 10.90 -1.50
C PHE A 101 14.02 9.47 -1.68
N ASP A 102 13.87 8.76 -0.57
CA ASP A 102 13.46 7.37 -0.49
C ASP A 102 11.95 7.21 -0.24
N ASN A 103 11.15 8.24 -0.51
CA ASN A 103 9.70 8.15 -0.33
C ASN A 103 9.11 6.96 -1.08
N ASN A 104 8.23 6.20 -0.40
CA ASN A 104 7.64 4.94 -0.88
C ASN A 104 8.61 3.75 -1.03
N TYR A 105 9.88 3.86 -0.63
CA TYR A 105 10.78 2.70 -0.59
C TYR A 105 10.37 1.74 0.53
N GLU A 106 10.61 0.46 0.31
CA GLU A 106 10.36 -0.61 1.26
C GLU A 106 11.67 -1.14 1.84
N TYR A 107 11.67 -1.35 3.15
CA TYR A 107 12.86 -1.70 3.92
C TYR A 107 12.59 -2.86 4.86
N LYS A 108 13.63 -3.66 5.09
CA LYS A 108 13.75 -4.49 6.28
C LYS A 108 14.36 -3.65 7.38
N VAL A 109 13.72 -3.64 8.55
CA VAL A 109 14.06 -2.74 9.67
C VAL A 109 14.30 -3.58 10.92
N TRP A 110 15.42 -3.38 11.60
CA TRP A 110 15.69 -4.00 12.90
C TRP A 110 15.72 -2.94 13.98
N GLY A 111 15.15 -3.29 15.12
CA GLY A 111 14.97 -2.37 16.23
C GLY A 111 13.87 -2.85 17.14
N ARG A 112 13.33 -1.92 17.93
CA ARG A 112 12.21 -2.19 18.81
C ARG A 112 11.40 -0.93 19.02
N PHE A 113 10.11 -1.10 19.35
CA PHE A 113 9.35 -0.02 19.96
C PHE A 113 9.90 0.24 21.37
N SER A 114 10.12 1.50 21.74
CA SER A 114 10.58 1.84 23.09
C SER A 114 9.47 1.69 24.13
N GLY A 115 8.22 1.81 23.70
CA GLY A 115 7.05 1.94 24.58
C GLY A 115 6.59 3.39 24.74
N ASP A 116 7.41 4.35 24.32
CA ASP A 116 7.10 5.77 24.38
C ASP A 116 6.41 6.27 23.10
N THR A 117 5.85 7.48 23.19
CA THR A 117 5.31 8.21 22.04
C THR A 117 5.97 9.57 21.89
N VAL A 118 6.14 10.01 20.64
CA VAL A 118 6.68 11.33 20.28
C VAL A 118 5.56 12.21 19.74
N TYR A 119 5.48 13.43 20.26
CA TYR A 119 4.60 14.46 19.74
C TYR A 119 5.21 15.14 18.50
N ASP A 120 4.41 15.27 17.45
CA ASP A 120 4.76 16.03 16.24
C ASP A 120 3.83 17.23 16.09
N ALA A 121 4.37 18.42 16.30
CA ALA A 121 3.62 19.66 16.19
C ALA A 121 3.06 19.92 14.79
N GLY A 122 3.72 19.41 13.74
CA GLY A 122 3.28 19.60 12.36
C GLY A 122 1.94 18.93 12.08
N SER A 123 1.78 17.69 12.55
CA SER A 123 0.53 16.93 12.39
C SER A 123 -0.40 17.02 13.60
N ASN A 124 0.06 17.62 14.71
CA ASN A 124 -0.61 17.61 16.01
C ASN A 124 -0.95 16.19 16.50
N GLY A 125 -0.03 15.24 16.26
CA GLY A 125 -0.21 13.82 16.53
C GLY A 125 0.83 13.26 17.50
N PHE A 126 0.48 12.15 18.16
CA PHE A 126 1.40 11.32 18.93
C PHE A 126 1.66 10.02 18.19
N TYR A 127 2.93 9.70 17.99
CA TYR A 127 3.34 8.51 17.25
C TYR A 127 4.25 7.63 18.10
N PRO A 128 4.13 6.30 18.02
CA PRO A 128 5.04 5.40 18.71
C PRO A 128 6.49 5.65 18.27
N GLU A 129 7.39 5.64 19.24
CA GLU A 129 8.82 5.73 18.99
C GLU A 129 9.40 4.35 18.69
N PHE A 130 10.19 4.27 17.62
CA PHE A 130 10.89 3.06 17.21
C PHE A 130 12.41 3.28 17.24
N VAL A 131 13.11 2.52 18.08
CA VAL A 131 14.58 2.58 18.21
C VAL A 131 15.22 1.83 17.05
N LEU A 132 15.76 2.58 16.08
CA LEU A 132 16.36 2.02 14.87
C LEU A 132 17.77 1.48 15.16
N LYS A 133 18.02 0.22 14.78
CA LYS A 133 19.34 -0.43 14.92
C LYS A 133 19.99 -0.71 13.56
N LYS A 134 19.18 -1.15 12.60
CA LYS A 134 19.63 -1.47 11.24
C LYS A 134 18.48 -1.29 10.27
N ILE A 135 18.79 -0.92 9.04
CA ILE A 135 17.82 -0.81 7.95
C ILE A 135 18.47 -1.29 6.65
N GLU A 136 17.75 -2.10 5.88
CA GLU A 136 18.18 -2.62 4.59
C GLU A 136 17.09 -2.44 3.54
N LEU A 137 17.47 -1.97 2.36
CA LEU A 137 16.53 -1.76 1.26
C LEU A 137 16.02 -3.10 0.73
N ILE A 138 14.69 -3.23 0.61
CA ILE A 138 14.03 -4.35 -0.06
C ILE A 138 13.68 -3.97 -1.50
N SER A 139 13.03 -2.82 -1.68
CA SER A 139 12.55 -2.40 -3.00
C SER A 139 12.40 -0.89 -3.11
N VAL A 140 12.77 -0.36 -4.29
CA VAL A 140 12.54 1.03 -4.70
C VAL A 140 11.22 1.21 -5.45
N SER A 141 10.60 0.11 -5.87
CA SER A 141 9.29 0.09 -6.56
C SER A 141 8.39 -1.00 -5.97
N PRO A 142 8.07 -0.92 -4.68
CA PRO A 142 7.20 -1.89 -4.04
C PRO A 142 5.74 -1.70 -4.46
N ALA A 143 4.92 -2.73 -4.25
CA ALA A 143 3.50 -2.69 -4.54
C ALA A 143 2.81 -1.53 -3.79
N PRO A 144 1.74 -0.94 -4.36
CA PRO A 144 1.02 0.13 -3.70
C PRO A 144 0.35 -0.34 -2.40
N ILE A 145 0.28 0.54 -1.41
CA ILE A 145 -0.36 0.28 -0.11
C ILE A 145 -1.38 1.35 0.27
N PHE A 146 -1.43 2.44 -0.50
CA PHE A 146 -2.30 3.59 -0.25
C PHE A 146 -3.37 3.68 -1.32
N LYS A 147 -4.58 4.10 -0.92
CA LYS A 147 -5.70 4.31 -1.84
C LYS A 147 -5.37 5.33 -2.93
N SER A 148 -4.63 6.38 -2.57
CA SER A 148 -4.14 7.41 -3.49
C SER A 148 -3.22 6.87 -4.60
N GLN A 149 -2.62 5.70 -4.41
CA GLN A 149 -1.80 5.06 -5.44
C GLN A 149 -2.64 4.24 -6.44
N TYR A 150 -3.85 3.84 -6.05
CA TYR A 150 -4.76 3.06 -6.89
C TYR A 150 -5.78 3.92 -7.64
N SER A 151 -6.01 5.16 -7.19
CA SER A 151 -7.11 6.00 -7.69
C SER A 151 -6.72 7.47 -7.75
N ASP A 152 -6.82 8.06 -8.94
CA ASP A 152 -6.61 9.51 -9.13
C ASP A 152 -7.59 10.35 -8.31
N ARG A 153 -8.82 9.86 -8.13
CA ARG A 153 -9.80 10.50 -7.24
C ARG A 153 -9.32 10.49 -5.79
N ALA A 154 -8.81 9.36 -5.31
CA ALA A 154 -8.28 9.28 -3.95
C ALA A 154 -7.01 10.13 -3.80
N LYS A 155 -6.17 10.19 -4.84
CA LYS A 155 -4.99 11.05 -4.90
C LYS A 155 -5.36 12.53 -4.79
N ALA A 156 -6.36 12.97 -5.55
CA ALA A 156 -6.87 14.34 -5.49
C ALA A 156 -7.49 14.67 -4.12
N ALA A 157 -8.14 13.71 -3.47
CA ALA A 157 -8.69 13.87 -2.13
C ALA A 157 -7.61 13.84 -1.03
N THR A 158 -6.47 13.19 -1.28
CA THR A 158 -5.36 13.11 -0.35
C THR A 158 -4.55 14.40 -0.43
N GLY A 159 -5.01 15.40 0.33
CA GLY A 159 -4.35 16.68 0.43
C GLY A 159 -2.92 16.59 0.95
N ARG A 160 -2.21 17.71 0.84
CA ARG A 160 -0.83 17.88 1.30
C ARG A 160 -0.65 17.51 2.79
N TYR A 161 -1.66 17.83 3.60
CA TYR A 161 -1.64 17.62 5.05
C TYR A 161 -2.29 16.32 5.50
N THR A 162 -3.01 15.63 4.61
CA THR A 162 -3.71 14.38 4.94
C THR A 162 -2.70 13.26 5.12
N ILE A 163 -2.70 12.67 6.32
CA ILE A 163 -1.96 11.46 6.64
C ILE A 163 -2.82 10.27 6.24
N GLU A 164 -2.47 9.63 5.14
CA GLU A 164 -3.16 8.47 4.62
C GLU A 164 -2.71 7.21 5.36
N LYS A 165 -3.67 6.35 5.72
CA LYS A 165 -3.40 5.04 6.30
C LYS A 165 -3.29 3.98 5.20
N PRO A 166 -2.36 3.01 5.31
CA PRO A 166 -2.31 1.89 4.39
C PRO A 166 -3.57 1.01 4.47
N GLU A 167 -3.90 0.36 3.35
CA GLU A 167 -4.96 -0.65 3.22
C GLU A 167 -4.38 -2.09 3.28
#